data_AF-A0A1F6TT85-F1
#
_entry.id   AF-A0A1F6TT85-F1
#
_cell.length_a   1.000
_cell.length_b   1.000
_cell.length_c   1.000
_cell.angle_alpha   90.00
_cell.angle_beta   90.00
_cell.angle_gamma   90.00
#
_symmetry.space_group_name_H-M   'P 1'
#
loop_
_entity.id
_entity.type
_entity.pdbx_description
1 polymer ?
#
loop_
_entity_poly.entity_id
_entity_poly.type
_entity_poly.pdbx_seq_one_letter_code
_entity_poly.pdbx_strand_id
1 'polypeptide(L)'
;MKEKLSAFMDNELGELEERRVLAELATDAELRVTWERYHLVRAVIREEGVAPVPGLSERVARQLPDAAPAAAGARVPRPLLRAAAGLALAAAVAAVAIFGLQVLRQPGQPAQLAAGKTPRAETARWNTDRPEHETTLNAYLVEHNEFAPTGMGGMTPYARVVGYDREK
;
A
#
# COMPACT_ATOMS: atom_id res chain seq x y z
N MET A 1 2.93 -11.85 -37.48
CA MET A 1 3.18 -11.54 -36.05
C MET A 1 2.29 -10.45 -35.49
N LYS A 2 2.00 -9.35 -36.19
CA LYS A 2 1.15 -8.26 -35.66
C LYS A 2 -0.26 -8.69 -35.22
N GLU A 3 -0.88 -9.62 -35.94
CA GLU A 3 -2.18 -10.21 -35.56
C GLU A 3 -2.09 -11.01 -34.25
N LYS A 4 -1.12 -11.93 -34.16
CA LYS A 4 -0.86 -12.70 -32.93
C LYS A 4 -0.52 -11.79 -31.75
N LEU A 5 0.19 -10.69 -32.00
CA LEU A 5 0.48 -9.68 -31.00
C LEU A 5 -0.81 -9.00 -30.51
N SER A 6 -1.75 -8.67 -31.39
CA SER A 6 -3.07 -8.16 -30.97
C SER A 6 -3.83 -9.19 -30.13
N ALA A 7 -3.91 -10.44 -30.61
CA ALA A 7 -4.54 -11.52 -29.86
C ALA A 7 -3.87 -11.76 -28.50
N PHE A 8 -2.56 -11.58 -28.39
CA PHE A 8 -1.84 -11.63 -27.12
C PHE A 8 -2.26 -10.48 -26.17
N MET A 9 -2.43 -9.27 -26.68
CA MET A 9 -2.92 -8.12 -25.90
C MET A 9 -4.31 -8.37 -25.30
N ASP A 10 -5.16 -9.06 -26.06
CA ASP A 10 -6.54 -9.37 -25.70
C ASP A 10 -6.68 -10.72 -24.97
N ASN A 11 -5.56 -11.40 -24.67
CA ASN A 11 -5.52 -12.70 -23.98
C ASN A 11 -6.29 -13.81 -24.71
N GLU A 12 -6.23 -13.82 -26.05
CA GLU A 12 -6.91 -14.76 -26.93
C GLU A 12 -5.97 -15.85 -27.51
N LEU A 13 -4.67 -15.82 -27.16
CA LEU A 13 -3.71 -16.85 -27.61
C LEU A 13 -3.73 -18.11 -26.75
N GLY A 14 -3.44 -19.24 -27.38
CA GLY A 14 -3.09 -20.48 -26.67
C GLY A 14 -1.64 -20.44 -26.13
N GLU A 15 -1.34 -21.31 -25.15
CA GLU A 15 -0.08 -21.30 -24.40
C GLU A 15 1.19 -21.38 -25.28
N LEU A 16 1.18 -22.23 -26.31
CA LEU A 16 2.33 -22.37 -27.22
C LEU A 16 2.56 -21.11 -28.07
N GLU A 17 1.47 -20.48 -28.50
CA GLU A 17 1.54 -19.26 -29.30
C GLU A 17 1.96 -18.06 -28.46
N GLU A 18 1.50 -18.00 -27.22
CA GLU A 18 1.93 -17.03 -26.21
C GLU A 18 3.44 -17.10 -26.00
N ARG A 19 3.98 -18.29 -25.70
CA ARG A 19 5.43 -18.51 -25.55
C ARG A 19 6.21 -18.07 -26.78
N ARG A 20 5.67 -18.30 -27.98
CA ARG A 20 6.29 -17.89 -29.24
C ARG A 20 6.29 -16.37 -29.41
N VAL A 21 5.18 -15.70 -29.10
CA VAL A 21 5.09 -14.23 -29.16
C VAL A 21 6.04 -13.59 -28.17
N LEU A 22 6.13 -14.12 -26.94
CA LEU A 22 7.08 -13.64 -25.92
C LEU A 22 8.54 -13.82 -26.35
N ALA A 23 8.88 -14.98 -26.95
CA ALA A 23 10.22 -15.21 -27.48
C ALA A 23 10.58 -14.23 -28.60
N GLU A 24 9.63 -13.94 -29.50
CA GLU A 24 9.82 -12.97 -30.58
C GLU A 24 9.96 -11.53 -30.03
N LEU A 25 9.14 -11.16 -29.04
CA LEU A 25 9.24 -9.85 -28.37
C LEU A 25 10.58 -9.65 -27.66
N ALA A 26 11.26 -10.71 -27.23
CA ALA A 26 12.57 -10.62 -26.60
C ALA A 26 13.66 -10.22 -27.62
N THR A 27 13.55 -10.67 -28.87
CA THR A 27 14.60 -10.47 -29.89
C THR A 27 14.30 -9.33 -30.86
N ASP A 28 13.02 -9.09 -31.19
CA ASP A 28 12.60 -8.12 -32.19
C ASP A 28 12.23 -6.76 -31.57
N ALA A 29 13.06 -5.74 -31.85
CA ALA A 29 12.82 -4.37 -31.41
C ALA A 29 11.63 -3.69 -32.11
N GLU A 30 11.40 -3.95 -33.39
CA GLU A 30 10.29 -3.35 -34.16
C GLU A 30 8.94 -3.91 -33.68
N LEU A 31 8.91 -5.19 -33.29
CA LEU A 31 7.73 -5.79 -32.68
C LEU A 31 7.41 -5.17 -31.32
N ARG A 32 8.42 -4.88 -30.48
CA ARG A 32 8.24 -4.14 -29.22
C ARG A 32 7.70 -2.73 -29.43
N VAL A 33 8.24 -1.99 -30.41
CA VAL A 33 7.70 -0.66 -30.76
C VAL A 33 6.23 -0.76 -31.20
N THR A 34 5.88 -1.79 -31.96
CA THR A 34 4.49 -2.03 -32.35
C THR A 34 3.59 -2.30 -31.15
N TRP A 35 4.05 -3.11 -30.19
CA TRP A 35 3.36 -3.40 -28.93
C TRP A 35 3.12 -2.13 -28.09
N GLU A 36 4.15 -1.29 -27.95
CA GLU A 36 4.03 -0.01 -27.23
C GLU A 36 2.99 0.91 -27.85
N ARG A 37 2.96 1.02 -29.19
CA ARG A 37 1.94 1.83 -29.88
C ARG A 37 0.54 1.28 -29.68
N TYR A 38 0.34 -0.04 -29.65
CA TYR A 38 -0.99 -0.62 -29.41
C TYR A 38 -1.50 -0.27 -28.02
N HIS A 39 -0.65 -0.36 -27.00
CA HIS A 39 -0.99 0.08 -25.65
C HIS A 39 -1.27 1.58 -25.57
N LEU A 40 -0.50 2.41 -26.27
CA LEU A 40 -0.74 3.85 -26.32
C LEU A 40 -2.09 4.19 -26.97
N VAL A 41 -2.41 3.58 -28.12
CA VAL A 41 -3.72 3.75 -28.78
C VAL A 41 -4.86 3.34 -27.86
N ARG A 42 -4.72 2.20 -27.17
CA ARG A 42 -5.70 1.73 -26.19
C ARG A 42 -5.89 2.72 -25.04
N ALA A 43 -4.81 3.26 -24.49
CA ALA A 43 -4.86 4.26 -23.42
C ALA A 43 -5.59 5.53 -23.88
N VAL A 44 -5.29 6.01 -25.09
CA VAL A 44 -5.95 7.19 -25.68
C VAL A 44 -7.46 6.95 -25.86
N ILE A 45 -7.85 5.79 -26.40
CA ILE A 45 -9.26 5.42 -26.58
C ILE A 45 -10.01 5.36 -25.24
N ARG A 46 -9.32 4.95 -24.17
CA ARG A 46 -9.88 4.86 -22.82
C ARG A 46 -9.77 6.16 -22.02
N GLU A 47 -9.26 7.22 -22.64
CA GLU A 47 -8.98 8.51 -21.98
C GLU A 47 -8.09 8.35 -20.74
N GLU A 48 -7.24 7.32 -20.73
CA GLU A 48 -6.21 7.13 -19.72
C GLU A 48 -5.14 8.19 -20.00
N GLY A 49 -4.96 9.14 -19.08
CA GLY A 49 -4.01 10.26 -19.20
C GLY A 49 -2.55 9.80 -19.22
N VAL A 50 -2.12 9.20 -20.33
CA VAL A 50 -0.79 8.63 -20.52
C VAL A 50 0.09 9.59 -21.31
N ALA A 51 1.18 10.03 -20.68
CA ALA A 51 2.26 10.72 -21.36
C ALA A 51 3.33 9.69 -21.79
N PRO A 52 3.56 9.49 -23.10
CA PRO A 52 4.61 8.57 -23.56
C PRO A 52 5.99 9.08 -23.13
N VAL A 53 6.73 8.25 -22.41
CA VAL A 53 8.12 8.49 -22.02
C VAL A 53 9.02 7.59 -22.87
N PRO A 54 9.74 8.13 -23.88
CA PRO A 54 10.61 7.35 -24.73
C PRO A 54 11.66 6.59 -23.92
N GLY A 55 11.88 5.32 -24.24
CA GLY A 55 12.95 4.53 -23.63
C GLY A 55 12.67 4.04 -22.20
N LEU A 56 11.46 4.25 -21.66
CA LEU A 56 11.12 3.87 -20.29
C LEU A 56 11.24 2.36 -20.07
N SER A 57 10.69 1.56 -21.00
CA SER A 57 10.70 0.11 -20.97
C SER A 57 12.14 -0.44 -20.97
N GLU A 58 13.04 0.09 -21.81
CA GLU A 58 14.44 -0.32 -21.84
C GLU A 58 15.21 0.10 -20.58
N ARG A 59 14.94 1.30 -20.05
CA ARG A 59 15.57 1.76 -18.80
C ARG A 59 15.17 0.87 -17.63
N VAL A 60 13.90 0.49 -17.54
CA VAL A 60 13.40 -0.45 -16.54
C VAL A 60 14.04 -1.82 -16.74
N ALA A 61 14.04 -2.35 -17.96
CA ALA A 61 14.63 -3.66 -18.27
C ALA A 61 16.11 -3.75 -17.87
N ARG A 62 16.92 -2.69 -18.08
CA ARG A 62 18.33 -2.66 -17.66
C ARG A 62 18.53 -2.60 -16.15
N GLN A 63 17.55 -2.11 -15.39
CA GLN A 63 17.61 -2.03 -13.94
C GLN A 63 17.10 -3.29 -13.26
N LEU A 64 16.36 -4.15 -13.97
CA LEU A 64 16.00 -5.46 -13.48
C LEU A 64 17.25 -6.33 -13.51
N PRO A 65 17.72 -6.86 -12.37
CA PRO A 65 18.75 -7.89 -12.38
C PRO A 65 18.24 -9.10 -13.18
N ASP A 66 19.16 -9.90 -13.73
CA ASP A 66 18.90 -11.28 -14.19
C ASP A 66 18.52 -12.16 -12.98
N ALA A 67 17.48 -11.77 -12.26
CA ALA A 67 16.91 -12.52 -11.18
C ALA A 67 15.94 -13.51 -11.82
N ALA A 68 16.25 -14.79 -11.69
CA ALA A 68 15.22 -15.83 -11.68
C ALA A 68 14.02 -15.30 -10.86
N PRO A 69 12.77 -15.53 -11.31
CA PRO A 69 11.59 -14.91 -10.73
C PRO A 69 11.70 -15.03 -9.22
N ALA A 70 11.85 -13.87 -8.55
CA ALA A 70 12.08 -13.84 -7.11
C ALA A 70 11.00 -14.71 -6.48
N ALA A 71 11.40 -15.87 -5.95
CA ALA A 71 10.47 -16.78 -5.29
C ALA A 71 9.71 -15.90 -4.30
N ALA A 72 8.40 -15.72 -4.56
CA ALA A 72 7.58 -14.75 -3.85
C ALA A 72 7.89 -14.88 -2.37
N GLY A 73 8.57 -13.86 -1.81
CA GLY A 73 9.20 -13.96 -0.50
C GLY A 73 8.23 -14.58 0.49
N ALA A 74 8.67 -15.63 1.19
CA ALA A 74 7.83 -16.45 2.05
C ALA A 74 6.92 -15.55 2.89
N ARG A 75 5.64 -15.46 2.51
CA ARG A 75 4.66 -14.64 3.21
C ARG A 75 4.47 -15.30 4.56
N VAL A 76 5.03 -14.71 5.60
CA VAL A 76 4.75 -15.15 6.98
C VAL A 76 3.23 -15.15 7.14
N PRO A 77 2.60 -16.27 7.51
CA PRO A 77 1.16 -16.35 7.54
C PRO A 77 0.62 -15.35 8.56
N ARG A 78 -0.19 -14.40 8.08
CA ARG A 78 -0.94 -13.42 8.89
C ARG A 78 -1.58 -13.97 10.17
N PRO A 79 -2.11 -15.22 10.25
CA PRO A 79 -2.65 -15.74 11.51
C PRO A 79 -1.60 -15.91 12.63
N LEU A 80 -0.36 -16.29 12.31
CA LEU A 80 0.72 -16.44 13.30
C LEU A 80 1.11 -15.09 13.90
N LEU A 81 1.15 -14.05 13.06
CA LEU A 81 1.44 -12.68 13.50
C LEU A 81 0.33 -12.14 14.42
N ARG A 82 -0.94 -12.43 14.09
CA ARG A 82 -2.11 -12.06 14.90
C ARG A 82 -2.11 -12.77 16.25
N ALA A 83 -1.77 -14.07 16.29
CA ALA A 83 -1.67 -14.84 17.52
C ALA A 83 -0.57 -14.28 18.45
N ALA A 84 0.60 -13.98 17.90
CA ALA A 84 1.70 -13.39 18.66
C ALA A 84 1.33 -11.99 19.21
N ALA A 85 0.67 -11.15 18.40
CA ALA A 85 0.20 -9.84 18.84
C ALA A 85 -0.84 -9.94 19.98
N GLY A 86 -1.77 -10.90 19.90
CA GLY A 86 -2.73 -11.17 20.96
C GLY A 86 -2.07 -11.65 22.26
N LEU A 87 -1.06 -12.51 22.15
CA LEU A 87 -0.32 -13.03 23.30
C LEU A 87 0.50 -11.93 24.00
N ALA A 88 1.12 -11.02 23.24
CA ALA A 88 1.82 -9.86 23.77
C ALA A 88 0.87 -8.91 24.52
N LEU A 89 -0.33 -8.66 23.98
CA LEU A 89 -1.34 -7.83 24.64
C LEU A 89 -1.81 -8.45 25.95
N ALA A 90 -2.10 -9.76 25.96
CA ALA A 90 -2.51 -10.48 27.16
C ALA A 90 -1.40 -10.47 28.23
N ALA A 91 -0.14 -10.67 27.84
CA ALA A 91 1.01 -10.61 28.74
C ALA A 91 1.18 -9.20 29.35
N ALA A 92 0.99 -8.13 28.56
CA ALA A 92 1.04 -6.76 29.05
C ALA A 92 -0.07 -6.48 30.09
N VAL A 93 -1.31 -6.90 29.81
CA VAL A 93 -2.44 -6.75 30.74
C VAL A 93 -2.22 -7.56 32.02
N ALA A 94 -1.74 -8.81 31.90
CA ALA A 94 -1.43 -9.65 33.04
C ALA A 94 -0.30 -9.06 33.91
N ALA A 95 0.75 -8.52 33.30
CA ALA A 95 1.82 -7.84 34.02
C ALA A 95 1.27 -6.63 34.80
N VAL A 96 0.44 -5.78 34.16
CA VAL A 96 -0.20 -4.64 34.84
C VAL A 96 -1.10 -5.11 36.00
N ALA A 97 -1.84 -6.21 35.85
CA ALA A 97 -2.68 -6.74 36.93
C ALA A 97 -1.84 -7.25 38.11
N ILE A 98 -0.75 -7.97 37.85
CA ILE A 98 0.12 -8.53 38.89
C ILE A 98 0.90 -7.42 39.61
N PHE A 99 1.53 -6.50 38.88
CA PHE A 99 2.34 -5.42 39.45
C PHE A 99 1.50 -4.23 39.94
N GLY A 100 0.33 -3.98 39.37
CA GLY A 100 -0.58 -2.91 39.78
C GLY A 100 -1.28 -3.19 41.12
N LEU A 101 -1.53 -4.46 41.45
CA LEU A 101 -2.12 -4.83 42.75
C LEU A 101 -1.20 -4.55 43.94
N GLN A 102 0.12 -4.48 43.72
CA GLN A 102 1.08 -4.10 44.77
C GLN A 102 0.99 -2.61 45.13
N VAL A 103 0.62 -1.75 44.18
CA VAL A 103 0.47 -0.29 44.40
C VAL A 103 -0.77 0.01 45.26
N LEU A 104 -1.86 -0.75 45.11
CA LEU A 104 -3.07 -0.57 45.92
C LEU A 104 -2.94 -1.02 47.38
N ARG A 105 -1.90 -1.80 47.72
CA ARG A 105 -1.68 -2.31 49.09
C ARG A 105 -0.85 -1.37 49.98
N GLN A 106 -0.43 -0.20 49.51
CA GLN A 106 0.16 0.82 50.38
C GLN A 106 -0.94 1.74 50.96
N PRO A 107 -1.20 1.71 52.28
CA PRO A 107 -2.11 2.67 52.89
C PRO A 107 -1.35 3.99 53.06
N GLY A 108 -1.79 5.05 52.36
CA GLY A 108 -1.47 6.42 52.75
C GLY A 108 -0.67 7.30 51.78
N GLN A 109 -0.59 7.01 50.48
CA GLN A 109 -0.09 7.98 49.51
C GLN A 109 -1.12 8.22 48.40
N PRO A 110 -1.51 9.49 48.10
CA PRO A 110 -2.32 9.75 46.92
C PRO A 110 -1.51 9.30 45.71
N ALA A 111 -2.11 8.44 44.89
CA ALA A 111 -1.52 7.97 43.65
C ALA A 111 -1.17 9.20 42.78
N GLN A 112 0.09 9.63 42.82
CA GLN A 112 0.66 10.33 41.69
C GLN A 112 0.71 9.29 40.59
N LEU A 113 -0.31 9.34 39.73
CA LEU A 113 -0.25 8.78 38.39
C LEU A 113 1.07 9.28 37.82
N ALA A 114 2.09 8.42 37.80
CA ALA A 114 3.23 8.64 36.97
C ALA A 114 2.63 8.94 35.60
N ALA A 115 2.90 10.13 35.08
CA ALA A 115 2.73 10.44 33.67
C ALA A 115 3.72 9.55 32.93
N GLY A 116 3.43 8.24 32.93
CA GLY A 116 3.95 7.31 31.97
C GLY A 116 3.64 7.97 30.66
N LYS A 117 4.69 8.21 29.88
CA LYS A 117 4.58 8.55 28.48
C LYS A 117 3.63 7.50 27.89
N THR A 118 2.35 7.85 27.82
CA THR A 118 1.51 7.32 26.78
C THR A 118 2.35 7.55 25.54
N PRO A 119 2.55 6.55 24.67
CA PRO A 119 2.74 6.92 23.29
C PRO A 119 1.48 7.73 23.02
N ARG A 120 1.62 9.06 23.08
CA ARG A 120 0.74 9.92 22.32
C ARG A 120 0.87 9.28 20.97
N ALA A 121 -0.17 8.53 20.57
CA ALA A 121 -0.37 8.23 19.18
C ALA A 121 -0.25 9.61 18.58
N GLU A 122 0.88 9.88 17.93
CA GLU A 122 1.05 11.03 17.09
C GLU A 122 -0.17 10.91 16.19
N THR A 123 -1.17 11.72 16.49
CA THR A 123 -2.30 11.99 15.62
C THR A 123 -1.66 12.12 14.27
N ALA A 124 -1.91 11.16 13.38
CA ALA A 124 -1.15 10.95 12.15
C ALA A 124 -0.95 12.28 11.46
N ARG A 125 0.15 12.96 11.81
CA ARG A 125 0.45 14.30 11.37
C ARG A 125 1.30 14.02 10.18
N TRP A 126 0.80 14.39 9.02
CA TRP A 126 1.59 14.37 7.82
C TRP A 126 2.84 15.18 8.11
N ASN A 127 3.99 14.51 8.20
CA ASN A 127 5.28 15.18 8.25
C ASN A 127 5.55 15.68 6.83
N THR A 128 4.93 16.82 6.50
CA THR A 128 5.09 17.47 5.21
C THR A 128 6.11 18.59 5.35
N ASP A 129 7.08 18.63 4.46
CA ASP A 129 8.07 19.71 4.38
C ASP A 129 7.42 21.07 3.99
N ARG A 130 6.11 21.06 3.67
CA ARG A 130 5.34 22.22 3.21
C ARG A 130 4.03 22.36 3.98
N PRO A 131 3.91 23.33 4.91
CA PRO A 131 2.72 23.51 5.75
C PRO A 131 1.48 23.97 4.97
N GLU A 132 1.66 24.55 3.78
CA GLU A 132 0.58 25.04 2.92
C GLU A 132 -0.38 23.93 2.45
N HIS A 133 0.09 22.69 2.40
CA HIS A 133 -0.70 21.55 1.93
C HIS A 133 -1.38 20.76 3.05
N GLU A 134 -1.14 21.08 4.32
CA GLU A 134 -1.76 20.37 5.45
C GLU A 134 -3.29 20.42 5.37
N THR A 135 -3.86 21.57 5.01
CA THR A 135 -5.32 21.76 4.87
C THR A 135 -5.89 20.98 3.69
N THR A 136 -5.20 20.98 2.54
CA THR A 136 -5.63 20.25 1.33
C THR A 136 -5.58 18.74 1.55
N LEU A 137 -4.55 18.23 2.21
CA LEU A 137 -4.41 16.81 2.53
C LEU A 137 -5.48 16.35 3.53
N ASN A 138 -5.78 17.18 4.54
CA ASN A 138 -6.87 16.90 5.48
C ASN A 138 -8.24 16.87 4.77
N ALA A 139 -8.52 17.83 3.90
CA ALA A 139 -9.75 17.87 3.10
C ALA A 139 -9.85 16.65 2.17
N TYR A 140 -8.75 16.31 1.48
CA TYR A 140 -8.68 15.16 0.58
C TYR A 140 -8.95 13.84 1.31
N LEU A 141 -8.44 13.65 2.53
CA LEU A 141 -8.66 12.41 3.28
C LEU A 141 -10.10 12.24 3.74
N VAL A 142 -10.77 13.34 4.09
CA VAL A 142 -12.19 13.31 4.45
C VAL A 142 -13.00 12.87 3.24
N GLU A 143 -12.77 13.50 2.09
CA GLU A 143 -13.45 13.19 0.83
C GLU A 143 -13.13 11.77 0.35
N HIS A 144 -11.85 11.40 0.34
CA HIS A 144 -11.41 10.08 -0.10
C HIS A 144 -11.98 8.96 0.77
N ASN A 145 -12.15 9.18 2.07
CA ASN A 145 -12.76 8.19 2.96
C ASN A 145 -14.28 8.09 2.79
N GLU A 146 -14.94 9.16 2.33
CA GLU A 146 -16.37 9.19 2.04
C GLU A 146 -16.71 8.40 0.76
N PHE A 147 -15.80 8.41 -0.23
CA PHE A 147 -15.96 7.75 -1.52
C PHE A 147 -15.15 6.45 -1.69
N ALA A 148 -14.34 6.07 -0.71
CA ALA A 148 -13.57 4.82 -0.77
C ALA A 148 -14.52 3.61 -0.75
N PRO A 149 -14.41 2.68 -1.72
CA PRO A 149 -15.26 1.49 -1.74
C PRO A 149 -14.95 0.63 -0.51
N THR A 150 -15.98 0.44 0.33
CA THR A 150 -15.93 -0.45 1.48
C THR A 150 -15.65 -1.87 0.98
N GLY A 151 -14.46 -2.40 1.29
CA GLY A 151 -14.13 -3.80 0.99
C GLY A 151 -15.17 -4.74 1.59
N MET A 152 -15.42 -5.88 0.94
CA MET A 152 -16.38 -6.92 1.33
C MET A 152 -16.41 -7.13 2.86
N GLY A 153 -17.44 -6.59 3.52
CA GLY A 153 -17.51 -6.59 4.99
C GLY A 153 -18.38 -5.53 5.64
N GLY A 154 -18.98 -4.59 4.88
CA GLY A 154 -20.07 -3.73 5.38
C GLY A 154 -19.73 -2.83 6.58
N MET A 155 -18.45 -2.63 6.87
CA MET A 155 -17.99 -1.84 8.02
C MET A 155 -17.33 -0.56 7.50
N THR A 156 -17.95 0.59 7.76
CA THR A 156 -17.42 1.90 7.38
C THR A 156 -16.11 2.18 8.13
N PRO A 157 -15.02 2.55 7.44
CA PRO A 157 -13.80 2.97 8.11
C PRO A 157 -14.01 4.36 8.73
N TYR A 158 -14.19 4.41 10.05
CA TYR A 158 -14.20 5.67 10.77
C TYR A 158 -12.76 6.19 10.94
N ALA A 159 -12.30 7.03 10.01
CA ALA A 159 -11.13 7.87 10.24
C ALA A 159 -11.54 9.03 11.17
N ARG A 160 -11.08 9.02 12.42
CA ARG A 160 -11.32 10.13 13.37
C ARG A 160 -10.42 11.30 13.01
N VAL A 161 -10.92 12.24 12.23
CA VAL A 161 -10.25 13.51 11.94
C VAL A 161 -10.46 14.44 13.14
N VAL A 162 -9.38 14.85 13.81
CA VAL A 162 -9.42 15.86 14.87
C VAL A 162 -8.91 17.16 14.27
N GLY A 163 -9.82 18.09 14.02
CA GLY A 163 -9.45 19.47 13.65
C GLY A 163 -8.88 20.19 14.86
N TYR A 164 -7.75 20.86 14.69
CA TYR A 164 -7.21 21.76 15.69
C TYR A 164 -7.55 23.19 15.26
N ASP A 165 -8.43 23.85 16.01
CA ASP A 165 -8.56 25.30 15.93
C ASP A 165 -7.33 25.91 16.62
N ARG A 166 -6.56 26.72 15.90
CA ARG A 166 -5.45 27.46 16.53
C ARG A 166 -6.05 28.68 17.19
N GLU A 167 -6.25 28.62 18.50
CA GLU A 167 -6.49 29.81 19.30
C GLU A 167 -5.37 30.84 19.06
N LYS A 168 -5.79 32.08 18.85
CA LYS A 168 -4.98 33.25 18.48
C LYS A 168 -3.95 33.64 19.53
#